data_AF-A0A522NIK9-F1
#
_entry.id   AF-A0A522NIK9-F1
#
_cell.length_a   1.000
_cell.length_b   1.000
_cell.length_c   1.000
_cell.angle_alpha   90.00
_cell.angle_beta   90.00
_cell.angle_gamma   90.00
#
_symmetry.space_group_name_H-M   'P 1'
#
loop_
_entity.id
_entity.type
_entity.pdbx_description
1 polymer ?
#
loop_
_entity_poly.entity_id
_entity_poly.type
_entity_poly.pdbx_seq_one_letter_code
_entity_poly.pdbx_strand_id
1 'polypeptide(L)'
;MSITPMPAPPLMPTWNGRHPADVVAVRAADLDGIVTLPIRELTPWLPEPIWAPNRRLGPTDEEEVRARTRARLESVDWSKINKGDRVNLVANPHGFALSGMAYVAMLEEVQRHVETVTGASVRLRIAESMGHIENPDWMRIFDLERRFGDAQECPQIGQGVEIDTRVGPMYLTRQLFQGDHFIHTHVTEMREGYLHRMQDRLFKPFGMAYTRLETRSAYHFGYGPRTGQLVARAVFDSTYIQQRYVSTVVLNTSPEGVIDVDADNDLERLDRRVATDIFRNYATLIRLMSEVKDVTVVFDGHGSTIYSYAGGIPFDVLYYANADWLDLDNPALYAALLPESMRGLIGQYMMGENANIKAYVINYMAGGVPYMYLLRGVPTMVTSPKVMDWLAQDPSACWIVNVAEVTDGLADAVQRAMAIANSDNVIVYDGLPGAMHVSESLAEALRRVAPRVIEDVEKVRLPKWLAQRDLPTVSLTSTT
;
A
#
# COMPACT_ATOMS: atom_id res chain seq x y z
N MET A 1 -5.75 13.07 24.49
CA MET A 1 -5.43 11.91 25.34
C MET A 1 -3.94 11.67 25.19
N SER A 2 -3.14 11.63 26.25
CA SER A 2 -1.73 11.25 26.13
C SER A 2 -1.70 9.74 25.87
N ILE A 3 -1.40 9.34 24.63
CA ILE A 3 -1.12 7.93 24.36
C ILE A 3 0.27 7.63 24.91
N THR A 4 0.33 6.64 25.80
CA THR A 4 1.58 6.02 26.28
C THR A 4 2.43 5.61 25.07
N PRO A 5 3.77 5.76 25.11
CA PRO A 5 4.65 5.27 24.06
C PRO A 5 4.23 3.87 23.57
N MET A 6 4.09 3.74 22.25
CA MET A 6 3.79 2.49 21.58
C MET A 6 5.06 1.89 21.01
N PRO A 7 5.28 0.57 21.14
CA PRO A 7 6.40 -0.07 20.46
C PRO A 7 6.11 -0.15 18.95
N ALA A 8 7.19 -0.16 18.15
CA ALA A 8 7.11 -0.51 16.74
C ALA A 8 6.60 -1.96 16.56
N PRO A 9 5.88 -2.29 15.46
CA PRO A 9 5.48 -3.65 15.15
C PRO A 9 6.69 -4.62 15.09
N PRO A 10 6.50 -5.89 15.45
CA PRO A 10 7.57 -6.88 15.43
C PRO A 10 8.09 -7.12 14.02
N LEU A 11 9.41 -7.33 13.90
CA LEU A 11 10.00 -7.77 12.65
C LEU A 11 9.81 -9.29 12.49
N MET A 12 9.13 -9.67 11.42
CA MET A 12 8.85 -11.06 11.04
C MET A 12 10.02 -11.72 10.29
N PRO A 13 10.15 -13.05 10.35
CA PRO A 13 11.03 -13.81 9.47
C PRO A 13 10.64 -13.68 7.99
N THR A 14 11.63 -13.67 7.12
CA THR A 14 11.43 -13.60 5.65
C THR A 14 11.42 -15.01 5.04
N TRP A 15 10.91 -15.12 3.81
CA TRP A 15 10.86 -16.40 3.07
C TRP A 15 12.26 -17.01 2.81
N ASN A 16 13.32 -16.18 2.70
CA ASN A 16 14.71 -16.62 2.51
C ASN A 16 15.42 -17.02 3.83
N GLY A 17 14.68 -17.12 4.93
CA GLY A 17 15.20 -17.57 6.22
C GLY A 17 15.97 -16.50 7.01
N ARG A 18 15.86 -15.22 6.66
CA ARG A 18 16.42 -14.14 7.47
C ARG A 18 15.51 -13.84 8.66
N HIS A 19 16.13 -13.44 9.75
CA HIS A 19 15.48 -13.07 11.01
C HIS A 19 15.87 -11.63 11.36
N PRO A 20 15.21 -10.61 10.80
CA PRO A 20 15.58 -9.21 11.01
C PRO A 20 15.58 -8.79 12.49
N ALA A 21 14.70 -9.38 13.29
CA ALA A 21 14.64 -9.15 14.74
C ALA A 21 15.94 -9.53 15.48
N ASP A 22 16.77 -10.43 14.94
CA ASP A 22 18.04 -10.84 15.54
C ASP A 22 19.18 -9.85 15.23
N VAL A 23 18.99 -8.98 14.23
CA VAL A 23 19.99 -8.01 13.75
C VAL A 23 19.65 -6.59 14.20
N VAL A 24 18.36 -6.24 14.20
CA VAL A 24 17.86 -4.92 14.57
C VAL A 24 17.59 -4.88 16.07
N ALA A 25 18.60 -4.48 16.85
CA ALA A 25 18.53 -4.51 18.32
C ALA A 25 17.75 -3.34 18.95
N VAL A 26 17.73 -2.18 18.29
CA VAL A 26 17.03 -0.96 18.76
C VAL A 26 16.07 -0.53 17.67
N ARG A 27 14.83 -0.20 18.04
CA ARG A 27 13.81 0.35 17.13
C ARG A 27 13.76 1.87 17.26
N ALA A 28 13.37 2.55 16.21
CA ALA A 28 13.30 4.01 16.18
C ALA A 28 12.25 4.55 17.17
N ALA A 29 11.19 3.77 17.43
CA ALA A 29 10.19 4.06 18.46
C ALA A 29 10.78 4.12 19.88
N ASP A 30 11.96 3.51 20.12
CA ASP A 30 12.61 3.46 21.43
C ASP A 30 13.65 4.58 21.62
N LEU A 31 13.88 5.44 20.61
CA LEU A 31 14.84 6.53 20.70
C LEU A 31 14.29 7.71 21.50
N ASP A 32 15.16 8.38 22.23
CA ASP A 32 14.84 9.64 22.91
C ASP A 32 14.34 10.69 21.91
N GLY A 33 13.25 11.39 22.26
CA GLY A 33 12.63 12.43 21.44
C GLY A 33 11.72 11.92 20.33
N ILE A 34 11.62 10.60 20.11
CA ILE A 34 10.59 9.99 19.27
C ILE A 34 9.34 9.72 20.11
N VAL A 35 8.20 10.18 19.61
CA VAL A 35 6.89 10.07 20.27
C VAL A 35 5.89 9.36 19.36
N THR A 36 4.88 8.76 19.96
CA THR A 36 3.73 8.20 19.23
C THR A 36 2.68 9.29 19.02
N LEU A 37 2.41 9.65 17.76
CA LEU A 37 1.33 10.55 17.35
C LEU A 37 0.13 9.73 16.85
N PRO A 38 -0.98 9.67 17.58
CA PRO A 38 -2.17 8.93 17.16
C PRO A 38 -2.83 9.59 15.96
N ILE A 39 -3.26 8.80 14.98
CA ILE A 39 -3.93 9.31 13.79
C ILE A 39 -5.26 10.00 14.15
N ARG A 40 -6.03 9.45 15.09
CA ARG A 40 -7.28 10.06 15.58
C ARG A 40 -7.13 11.51 16.04
N GLU A 41 -5.95 11.93 16.52
CA GLU A 41 -5.71 13.32 16.92
C GLU A 41 -5.69 14.28 15.71
N LEU A 42 -5.32 13.78 14.53
CA LEU A 42 -5.27 14.53 13.28
C LEU A 42 -6.57 14.39 12.47
N THR A 43 -7.27 13.27 12.62
CA THR A 43 -8.49 12.93 11.85
C THR A 43 -9.57 12.31 12.74
N PRO A 44 -10.20 13.09 13.66
CA PRO A 44 -11.12 12.56 14.67
C PRO A 44 -12.45 12.00 14.15
N TRP A 45 -12.79 12.23 12.88
CA TRP A 45 -14.04 11.75 12.26
C TRP A 45 -13.91 10.38 11.59
N LEU A 46 -12.71 9.80 11.53
CA LEU A 46 -12.55 8.48 10.92
C LEU A 46 -13.50 7.47 11.56
N PRO A 47 -13.99 6.46 10.81
CA PRO A 47 -14.75 5.38 11.41
C PRO A 47 -13.92 4.67 12.49
N GLU A 48 -14.57 4.18 13.54
CA GLU A 48 -13.90 3.28 14.48
C GLU A 48 -13.59 1.95 13.79
N PRO A 49 -12.37 1.40 13.95
CA PRO A 49 -12.02 0.13 13.34
C PRO A 49 -12.84 -1.00 13.98
N ILE A 50 -13.36 -1.90 13.13
CA ILE A 50 -13.88 -3.21 13.57
C ILE A 50 -12.75 -4.18 13.89
N TRP A 51 -11.54 -3.91 13.36
CA TRP A 51 -10.32 -4.64 13.70
C TRP A 51 -9.09 -3.74 13.55
N ALA A 52 -8.14 -3.89 14.46
CA ALA A 52 -6.85 -3.23 14.49
C ALA A 52 -5.77 -4.27 14.89
N PRO A 53 -4.50 -4.06 14.48
CA PRO A 53 -3.42 -5.00 14.82
C PRO A 53 -2.99 -4.97 16.30
N ASN A 54 -3.45 -3.99 17.07
CA ASN A 54 -3.08 -3.82 18.47
C ASN A 54 -4.29 -3.37 19.30
N ARG A 55 -4.49 -4.01 20.45
CA ARG A 55 -5.58 -3.70 21.41
C ARG A 55 -5.59 -2.26 21.92
N ARG A 56 -4.46 -1.55 21.83
CA ARG A 56 -4.36 -0.13 22.19
C ARG A 56 -4.96 0.79 21.13
N LEU A 57 -5.12 0.30 19.90
CA LEU A 57 -5.62 1.05 18.74
C LEU A 57 -7.07 0.68 18.38
N GLY A 58 -7.54 -0.50 18.80
CA GLY A 58 -8.90 -0.95 18.52
C GLY A 58 -9.11 -2.42 18.86
N PRO A 59 -10.29 -2.98 18.54
CA PRO A 59 -10.56 -4.40 18.66
C PRO A 59 -9.55 -5.24 17.86
N THR A 60 -9.11 -6.38 18.38
CA THR A 60 -8.20 -7.29 17.66
C THR A 60 -8.87 -8.60 17.26
N ASP A 61 -10.14 -8.79 17.63
CA ASP A 61 -10.92 -9.99 17.33
C ASP A 61 -11.37 -9.96 15.86
N GLU A 62 -11.18 -11.07 15.16
CA GLU A 62 -11.53 -11.19 13.75
C GLU A 62 -13.02 -11.51 13.53
N GLU A 63 -13.79 -11.88 14.55
CA GLU A 63 -15.17 -12.35 14.37
C GLU A 63 -16.08 -11.27 13.75
N GLU A 64 -15.91 -10.00 14.10
CA GLU A 64 -16.69 -8.93 13.45
C GLU A 64 -16.35 -8.82 11.96
N VAL A 65 -15.07 -8.97 11.58
CA VAL A 65 -14.67 -9.02 10.16
C VAL A 65 -15.33 -10.20 9.46
N ARG A 66 -15.40 -11.37 10.11
CA ARG A 66 -16.07 -12.55 9.57
C ARG A 66 -17.56 -12.32 9.39
N ALA A 67 -18.23 -11.75 10.39
CA ALA A 67 -19.65 -11.43 10.35
C ALA A 67 -19.99 -10.45 9.22
N ARG A 68 -19.21 -9.37 9.08
CA ARG A 68 -19.34 -8.38 7.99
C ARG A 68 -19.11 -9.01 6.62
N THR A 69 -18.10 -9.88 6.52
CA THR A 69 -17.83 -10.64 5.29
C THR A 69 -19.04 -11.49 4.91
N ARG A 70 -19.56 -12.32 5.83
CA ARG A 70 -20.74 -13.16 5.56
C ARG A 70 -21.94 -12.35 5.11
N ALA A 71 -22.28 -11.30 5.85
CA ALA A 71 -23.42 -10.43 5.53
C ALA A 71 -23.27 -9.78 4.15
N ARG A 72 -22.05 -9.37 3.78
CA ARG A 72 -21.79 -8.77 2.47
C ARG A 72 -21.95 -9.78 1.33
N LEU A 73 -21.45 -11.00 1.50
CA LEU A 73 -21.49 -12.04 0.46
C LEU A 73 -22.90 -12.54 0.13
N GLU A 74 -23.87 -12.39 1.04
CA GLU A 74 -25.29 -12.72 0.79
C GLU A 74 -25.90 -11.94 -0.39
N SER A 75 -25.36 -10.75 -0.68
CA SER A 75 -25.84 -9.88 -1.77
C SER A 75 -25.15 -10.12 -3.11
N VAL A 76 -24.11 -10.97 -3.13
CA VAL A 76 -23.33 -11.26 -4.34
C VAL A 76 -23.98 -12.41 -5.11
N ASP A 77 -24.09 -12.26 -6.42
CA ASP A 77 -24.56 -13.31 -7.31
C ASP A 77 -23.45 -14.33 -7.58
N TRP A 78 -23.66 -15.56 -7.12
CA TRP A 78 -22.75 -16.69 -7.31
C TRP A 78 -23.18 -17.64 -8.43
N SER A 79 -24.26 -17.34 -9.17
CA SER A 79 -24.89 -18.24 -10.15
C SER A 79 -23.98 -18.66 -11.30
N LYS A 80 -22.90 -17.91 -11.54
CA LYS A 80 -21.89 -18.24 -12.56
C LYS A 80 -21.07 -19.49 -12.19
N ILE A 81 -20.93 -19.79 -10.91
CA ILE A 81 -20.17 -20.92 -10.39
C ILE A 81 -21.07 -22.14 -10.28
N ASN A 82 -20.67 -23.24 -10.92
CA ASN A 82 -21.35 -24.52 -10.85
C ASN A 82 -20.71 -25.44 -9.81
N LYS A 83 -21.50 -26.42 -9.36
CA LYS A 83 -20.98 -27.49 -8.50
C LYS A 83 -19.84 -28.23 -9.19
N GLY A 84 -18.72 -28.39 -8.49
CA GLY A 84 -17.51 -29.04 -9.00
C GLY A 84 -16.57 -28.12 -9.77
N ASP A 85 -16.95 -26.87 -10.04
CA ASP A 85 -16.02 -25.89 -10.60
C ASP A 85 -14.85 -25.63 -9.64
N ARG A 86 -13.74 -25.17 -10.19
CA ARG A 86 -12.56 -24.74 -9.44
C ARG A 86 -12.42 -23.23 -9.48
N VAL A 87 -12.53 -22.61 -8.32
CA VAL A 87 -12.49 -21.16 -8.15
C VAL A 87 -11.15 -20.75 -7.54
N ASN A 88 -10.46 -19.82 -8.19
CA ASN A 88 -9.28 -19.18 -7.62
C ASN A 88 -9.71 -17.97 -6.79
N LEU A 89 -9.44 -17.98 -5.49
CA LEU A 89 -9.52 -16.80 -4.63
C LEU A 89 -8.19 -16.04 -4.73
N VAL A 90 -8.19 -14.93 -5.46
CA VAL A 90 -6.96 -14.21 -5.79
C VAL A 90 -6.71 -13.11 -4.75
N ALA A 91 -5.63 -13.27 -3.99
CA ALA A 91 -5.23 -12.39 -2.89
C ALA A 91 -4.00 -11.54 -3.25
N ASN A 92 -3.80 -10.46 -2.50
CA ASN A 92 -2.64 -9.58 -2.64
C ASN A 92 -1.78 -9.59 -1.35
N PRO A 93 -0.44 -9.67 -1.44
CA PRO A 93 0.47 -9.60 -0.28
C PRO A 93 0.20 -8.44 0.67
N HIS A 94 -0.21 -7.29 0.14
CA HIS A 94 -0.42 -6.08 0.94
C HIS A 94 -1.56 -6.21 1.94
N GLY A 95 -2.56 -7.08 1.67
CA GLY A 95 -3.61 -7.36 2.65
C GLY A 95 -3.06 -8.04 3.89
N PHE A 96 -2.10 -8.96 3.73
CA PHE A 96 -1.40 -9.59 4.84
C PHE A 96 -0.51 -8.61 5.59
N ALA A 97 0.22 -7.76 4.86
CA ALA A 97 1.11 -6.76 5.47
C ALA A 97 0.36 -5.72 6.30
N LEU A 98 -0.79 -5.23 5.82
CA LEU A 98 -1.55 -4.16 6.47
C LEU A 98 -2.58 -4.64 7.47
N SER A 99 -3.21 -5.77 7.18
CA SER A 99 -4.41 -6.21 7.91
C SER A 99 -4.27 -7.61 8.50
N GLY A 100 -3.14 -8.29 8.28
CA GLY A 100 -2.79 -9.55 8.94
C GLY A 100 -3.94 -10.55 9.02
N MET A 101 -4.28 -10.94 10.25
CA MET A 101 -5.34 -11.92 10.51
C MET A 101 -6.74 -11.47 10.07
N ALA A 102 -7.05 -10.17 10.00
CA ALA A 102 -8.34 -9.73 9.46
C ALA A 102 -8.48 -10.03 7.96
N TYR A 103 -7.39 -9.90 7.20
CA TYR A 103 -7.40 -10.30 5.78
C TYR A 103 -7.53 -11.82 5.63
N VAL A 104 -6.83 -12.59 6.46
CA VAL A 104 -6.98 -14.05 6.52
C VAL A 104 -8.43 -14.44 6.85
N ALA A 105 -9.05 -13.79 7.82
CA ALA A 105 -10.42 -14.06 8.23
C ALA A 105 -11.42 -13.79 7.10
N MET A 106 -11.30 -12.66 6.40
CA MET A 106 -12.11 -12.36 5.22
C MET A 106 -11.94 -13.45 4.15
N LEU A 107 -10.71 -13.85 3.83
CA LEU A 107 -10.42 -14.88 2.83
C LEU A 107 -11.02 -16.24 3.20
N GLU A 108 -10.90 -16.67 4.45
CA GLU A 108 -11.49 -17.93 4.96
C GLU A 108 -13.03 -17.91 4.87
N GLU A 109 -13.67 -16.79 5.20
CA GLU A 109 -15.13 -16.68 5.09
C GLU A 109 -15.59 -16.68 3.63
N VAL A 110 -14.85 -16.03 2.72
CA VAL A 110 -15.14 -16.08 1.27
C VAL A 110 -15.02 -17.52 0.76
N GLN A 111 -13.95 -18.23 1.11
CA GLN A 111 -13.77 -19.65 0.74
C GLN A 111 -14.96 -20.47 1.21
N ARG A 112 -15.24 -20.44 2.52
CA ARG A 112 -16.32 -21.22 3.13
C ARG A 112 -17.69 -20.91 2.54
N HIS A 113 -18.01 -19.63 2.35
CA HIS A 113 -19.29 -19.21 1.82
C HIS A 113 -19.50 -19.74 0.41
N VAL A 114 -18.53 -19.54 -0.48
CA VAL A 114 -18.62 -19.96 -1.88
C VAL A 114 -18.71 -21.48 -2.01
N GLU A 115 -17.90 -22.23 -1.26
CA GLU A 115 -17.98 -23.70 -1.24
C GLU A 115 -19.35 -24.20 -0.75
N THR A 116 -19.90 -23.55 0.27
CA THR A 116 -21.20 -23.91 0.85
C THR A 116 -22.36 -23.66 -0.12
N VAL A 117 -22.39 -22.47 -0.76
CA VAL A 117 -23.53 -22.06 -1.59
C VAL A 117 -23.49 -22.63 -3.01
N THR A 118 -22.31 -22.95 -3.53
CA THR A 118 -22.14 -23.41 -4.92
C THR A 118 -21.73 -24.89 -5.02
N GLY A 119 -21.09 -25.46 -4.00
CA GLY A 119 -20.46 -26.78 -4.06
C GLY A 119 -19.21 -26.83 -4.96
N ALA A 120 -18.63 -25.69 -5.32
CA ALA A 120 -17.34 -25.59 -5.97
C ALA A 120 -16.19 -25.85 -4.99
N SER A 121 -14.98 -26.00 -5.53
CA SER A 121 -13.73 -26.01 -4.74
C SER A 121 -13.07 -24.64 -4.84
N VAL A 122 -12.67 -24.06 -3.71
CA VAL A 122 -12.03 -22.75 -3.68
C VAL A 122 -10.60 -22.89 -3.17
N ARG A 123 -9.65 -22.26 -3.87
CA ARG A 123 -8.23 -22.31 -3.51
C ARG A 123 -7.59 -20.93 -3.54
N LEU A 124 -6.66 -20.69 -2.62
CA LEU A 124 -6.02 -19.39 -2.43
C LEU A 124 -4.83 -19.22 -3.38
N ARG A 125 -4.77 -18.10 -4.10
CA ARG A 125 -3.68 -17.74 -5.01
C ARG A 125 -3.20 -16.32 -4.71
N ILE A 126 -2.00 -16.19 -4.17
CA ILE A 126 -1.44 -14.90 -3.74
C ILE A 126 -0.63 -14.34 -4.90
N ALA A 127 -1.04 -13.19 -5.43
CA ALA A 127 -0.39 -12.53 -6.55
C ALA A 127 0.89 -11.81 -6.08
N GLU A 128 2.02 -12.52 -6.18
CA GLU A 128 3.32 -12.01 -5.79
C GLU A 128 4.03 -11.33 -6.96
N SER A 129 4.65 -10.18 -6.67
CA SER A 129 5.48 -9.47 -7.64
C SER A 129 6.93 -9.94 -7.57
N MET A 130 7.90 -9.04 -7.79
CA MET A 130 9.31 -9.25 -7.50
C MET A 130 9.62 -9.20 -5.99
N GLY A 131 8.61 -8.88 -5.16
CA GLY A 131 8.70 -8.82 -3.69
C GLY A 131 8.95 -10.15 -3.00
N HIS A 132 8.83 -11.28 -3.70
CA HIS A 132 9.09 -12.62 -3.17
C HIS A 132 10.55 -12.88 -2.77
N ILE A 133 11.46 -11.88 -2.79
CA ILE A 133 12.88 -12.03 -2.45
C ILE A 133 13.22 -11.57 -1.02
N GLU A 134 12.46 -10.66 -0.43
CA GLU A 134 12.76 -10.16 0.93
C GLU A 134 11.51 -9.90 1.80
N ASN A 135 10.32 -10.14 1.26
CA ASN A 135 9.09 -9.98 2.04
C ASN A 135 8.98 -11.05 3.15
N PRO A 136 8.16 -10.77 4.19
CA PRO A 136 7.72 -11.78 5.15
C PRO A 136 7.13 -13.00 4.44
N ASP A 137 7.38 -14.17 5.03
CA ASP A 137 6.86 -15.45 4.56
C ASP A 137 5.37 -15.59 4.92
N TRP A 138 4.48 -14.96 4.16
CA TRP A 138 3.04 -14.89 4.47
C TRP A 138 2.40 -16.27 4.59
N MET A 139 2.80 -17.20 3.72
CA MET A 139 2.36 -18.60 3.74
C MET A 139 2.61 -19.24 5.11
N ARG A 140 3.83 -19.12 5.64
CA ARG A 140 4.19 -19.70 6.94
C ARG A 140 3.69 -18.89 8.13
N ILE A 141 3.75 -17.56 8.05
CA ILE A 141 3.36 -16.65 9.13
C ILE A 141 1.88 -16.81 9.47
N PHE A 142 1.03 -16.96 8.44
CA PHE A 142 -0.41 -17.11 8.60
C PHE A 142 -0.90 -18.55 8.47
N ASP A 143 0.01 -19.52 8.25
CA ASP A 143 -0.30 -20.94 8.16
C ASP A 143 -1.36 -21.23 7.09
N LEU A 144 -1.16 -20.64 5.92
CA LEU A 144 -2.16 -20.58 4.85
C LEU A 144 -2.41 -21.95 4.20
N GLU A 145 -1.40 -22.82 4.15
CA GLU A 145 -1.57 -24.18 3.64
C GLU A 145 -2.56 -24.98 4.49
N ARG A 146 -2.43 -24.93 5.83
CA ARG A 146 -3.36 -25.64 6.71
C ARG A 146 -4.76 -25.04 6.68
N ARG A 147 -4.86 -23.71 6.59
CA ARG A 147 -6.15 -23.00 6.63
C ARG A 147 -6.99 -23.21 5.37
N PHE A 148 -6.36 -23.16 4.20
CA PHE A 148 -7.05 -23.19 2.91
C PHE A 148 -6.94 -24.54 2.19
N GLY A 149 -6.04 -25.42 2.62
CA GLY A 149 -5.75 -26.72 1.99
C GLY A 149 -4.94 -26.58 0.69
N ASP A 150 -5.45 -25.82 -0.27
CA ASP A 150 -4.76 -25.47 -1.52
C ASP A 150 -4.48 -23.96 -1.54
N ALA A 151 -3.30 -23.56 -1.06
CA ALA A 151 -2.82 -22.18 -1.08
C ALA A 151 -1.45 -22.11 -1.76
N GLN A 152 -1.23 -21.06 -2.56
CA GLN A 152 0.03 -20.90 -3.29
C GLN A 152 0.34 -19.42 -3.58
N GLU A 153 1.60 -19.03 -3.40
CA GLU A 153 2.16 -17.79 -3.96
C GLU A 153 2.45 -17.94 -5.46
N CYS A 154 2.05 -16.94 -6.24
CA CYS A 154 2.06 -16.96 -7.70
C CYS A 154 2.90 -15.78 -8.23
N PRO A 155 4.22 -15.96 -8.40
CA PRO A 155 5.10 -14.86 -8.82
C PRO A 155 4.91 -14.52 -10.31
N GLN A 156 5.06 -13.23 -10.66
CA GLN A 156 4.91 -12.72 -12.04
C GLN A 156 5.92 -13.27 -13.06
N ILE A 157 7.00 -13.91 -12.59
CA ILE A 157 8.02 -14.57 -13.44
C ILE A 157 7.59 -15.97 -13.90
N GLY A 158 6.45 -16.47 -13.42
CA GLY A 158 5.91 -17.79 -13.77
C GLY A 158 5.39 -17.90 -15.21
N GLN A 159 4.72 -19.01 -15.53
CA GLN A 159 4.13 -19.24 -16.85
C GLN A 159 3.03 -18.23 -17.18
N GLY A 160 3.01 -17.77 -18.43
CA GLY A 160 2.04 -16.80 -18.95
C GLY A 160 0.85 -17.46 -19.65
N VAL A 161 -0.27 -16.74 -19.73
CA VAL A 161 -1.34 -16.98 -20.71
C VAL A 161 -1.47 -15.72 -21.55
N GLU A 162 -1.28 -15.86 -22.87
CA GLU A 162 -1.54 -14.76 -23.80
C GLU A 162 -3.05 -14.52 -23.92
N ILE A 163 -3.45 -13.25 -23.93
CA ILE A 163 -4.82 -12.80 -24.10
C ILE A 163 -4.88 -11.68 -25.13
N ASP A 164 -5.95 -11.66 -25.93
CA ASP A 164 -6.25 -10.55 -26.79
C ASP A 164 -6.90 -9.41 -26.00
N THR A 165 -6.37 -8.21 -26.16
CA THR A 165 -6.93 -6.98 -25.58
C THR A 165 -7.08 -5.91 -26.65
N ARG A 166 -7.89 -4.88 -26.37
CA ARG A 166 -8.06 -3.72 -27.26
C ARG A 166 -6.78 -2.92 -27.55
N VAL A 167 -5.72 -3.11 -26.75
CA VAL A 167 -4.41 -2.45 -26.92
C VAL A 167 -3.31 -3.39 -27.44
N GLY A 168 -3.69 -4.59 -27.89
CA GLY A 168 -2.78 -5.63 -28.36
C GLY A 168 -2.67 -6.83 -27.40
N PRO A 169 -1.91 -7.87 -27.79
CA PRO A 169 -1.70 -9.04 -26.95
C PRO A 169 -1.04 -8.70 -25.61
N MET A 170 -1.53 -9.30 -24.53
CA MET A 170 -0.99 -9.18 -23.18
C MET A 170 -0.86 -10.55 -22.52
N TYR A 171 -0.06 -10.66 -21.45
CA TYR A 171 0.26 -11.91 -20.77
C TYR A 171 -0.17 -11.88 -19.31
N LEU A 172 -1.08 -12.78 -18.93
CA LEU A 172 -1.52 -13.01 -17.56
C LEU A 172 -0.63 -14.04 -16.85
N THR A 173 -0.54 -13.97 -15.52
CA THR A 173 0.08 -15.04 -14.72
C THR A 173 -0.85 -16.26 -14.67
N ARG A 174 -0.49 -17.35 -15.34
CA ARG A 174 -1.34 -18.54 -15.53
C ARG A 174 -1.91 -19.07 -14.21
N GLN A 175 -1.09 -19.13 -13.16
CA GLN A 175 -1.47 -19.74 -11.88
C GLN A 175 -2.63 -19.03 -11.17
N LEU A 176 -2.79 -17.72 -11.42
CA LEU A 176 -3.88 -16.92 -10.87
C LEU A 176 -5.22 -17.18 -11.57
N PHE A 177 -5.20 -17.66 -12.82
CA PHE A 177 -6.40 -17.82 -13.65
C PHE A 177 -6.63 -19.24 -14.16
N GLN A 178 -5.82 -20.22 -13.74
CA GLN A 178 -5.98 -21.63 -14.10
C GLN A 178 -7.14 -22.35 -13.38
N GLY A 179 -8.20 -21.63 -13.01
CA GLY A 179 -9.48 -22.17 -12.55
C GLY A 179 -10.57 -21.96 -13.61
N ASP A 180 -11.76 -22.48 -13.34
CA ASP A 180 -12.96 -22.20 -14.14
C ASP A 180 -13.42 -20.75 -13.90
N HIS A 181 -13.28 -20.30 -12.65
CA HIS A 181 -13.65 -18.97 -12.20
C HIS A 181 -12.60 -18.36 -11.26
N PHE A 182 -12.69 -17.06 -11.03
CA PHE A 182 -11.92 -16.40 -9.99
C PHE A 182 -12.70 -15.30 -9.27
N ILE A 183 -12.31 -15.09 -8.01
CA ILE A 183 -12.78 -14.00 -7.15
C ILE A 183 -11.57 -13.11 -6.89
N HIS A 184 -11.70 -11.84 -7.26
CA HIS A 184 -10.68 -10.83 -6.98
C HIS A 184 -10.84 -10.35 -5.53
N THR A 185 -9.74 -10.27 -4.77
CA THR A 185 -9.78 -9.61 -3.46
C THR A 185 -8.80 -8.44 -3.39
N HIS A 186 -9.14 -7.45 -2.57
CA HIS A 186 -8.36 -6.24 -2.40
C HIS A 186 -8.45 -5.71 -0.96
N VAL A 187 -7.56 -4.80 -0.58
CA VAL A 187 -7.68 -3.95 0.62
C VAL A 187 -7.66 -2.48 0.22
N THR A 188 -8.48 -1.63 0.82
CA THR A 188 -8.36 -0.20 0.53
C THR A 188 -7.03 0.31 1.10
N GLU A 189 -6.21 0.98 0.29
CA GLU A 189 -4.93 1.54 0.72
C GLU A 189 -4.43 2.53 -0.35
N MET A 190 -3.53 3.45 0.03
CA MET A 190 -3.14 4.63 -0.77
C MET A 190 -1.93 4.45 -1.71
N ARG A 191 -1.27 3.31 -1.68
CA ARG A 191 -0.03 3.01 -2.43
C ARG A 191 -0.21 3.19 -3.91
N GLU A 192 0.74 3.86 -4.52
CA GLU A 192 0.74 4.25 -5.94
C GLU A 192 -0.48 5.08 -6.33
N GLY A 193 -1.18 5.69 -5.36
CA GLY A 193 -2.25 6.65 -5.63
C GLY A 193 -1.79 7.77 -6.55
N TYR A 194 -0.51 8.15 -6.50
CA TYR A 194 0.11 9.13 -7.39
C TYR A 194 0.19 8.67 -8.85
N LEU A 195 0.35 7.37 -9.13
CA LEU A 195 0.41 6.87 -10.52
C LEU A 195 -0.96 7.01 -11.18
N HIS A 196 -1.99 6.47 -10.53
CA HIS A 196 -3.31 6.37 -11.13
C HIS A 196 -4.31 7.42 -10.63
N ARG A 197 -3.88 8.33 -9.75
CA ARG A 197 -4.66 9.44 -9.21
C ARG A 197 -5.97 8.97 -8.61
N MET A 198 -5.99 7.83 -7.94
CA MET A 198 -7.21 7.20 -7.40
C MET A 198 -8.31 6.90 -8.43
N GLN A 199 -7.97 6.86 -9.72
CA GLN A 199 -8.81 6.31 -10.77
C GLN A 199 -8.50 4.82 -10.95
N ASP A 200 -9.54 4.01 -11.12
CA ASP A 200 -9.46 2.57 -11.43
C ASP A 200 -8.58 1.80 -10.44
N ARG A 201 -8.80 2.05 -9.16
CA ARG A 201 -7.97 1.49 -8.10
C ARG A 201 -8.05 -0.04 -8.11
N LEU A 202 -9.24 -0.61 -8.23
CA LEU A 202 -9.47 -2.05 -8.24
C LEU A 202 -9.10 -2.71 -9.57
N PHE A 203 -8.94 -1.94 -10.65
CA PHE A 203 -8.44 -2.48 -11.92
C PHE A 203 -6.92 -2.63 -11.91
N LYS A 204 -6.21 -1.83 -11.13
CA LYS A 204 -4.75 -1.79 -11.08
C LYS A 204 -4.09 -3.18 -11.06
N PRO A 205 -4.54 -4.18 -10.25
CA PRO A 205 -3.92 -5.52 -10.26
C PRO A 205 -3.87 -6.17 -11.65
N PHE A 206 -4.86 -5.91 -12.51
CA PHE A 206 -4.94 -6.45 -13.88
C PHE A 206 -3.91 -5.87 -14.85
N GLY A 207 -3.24 -4.76 -14.53
CA GLY A 207 -2.06 -4.28 -15.25
C GLY A 207 -0.75 -4.51 -14.48
N MET A 208 -0.85 -5.02 -13.25
CA MET A 208 0.23 -5.08 -12.26
C MET A 208 0.38 -6.52 -11.77
N ALA A 209 -0.03 -6.84 -10.53
CA ALA A 209 0.29 -8.11 -9.88
C ALA A 209 -0.27 -9.36 -10.58
N TYR A 210 -1.33 -9.21 -11.39
CA TYR A 210 -1.99 -10.36 -12.04
C TYR A 210 -1.38 -10.74 -13.39
N THR A 211 -0.48 -9.91 -13.90
CA THR A 211 0.11 -10.10 -15.21
C THR A 211 1.53 -10.61 -15.10
N ARG A 212 2.06 -11.13 -16.20
CA ARG A 212 3.49 -11.38 -16.31
C ARG A 212 4.28 -10.08 -16.34
N LEU A 213 5.59 -10.21 -16.18
CA LEU A 213 6.55 -9.10 -16.22
C LEU A 213 6.45 -8.29 -17.52
N GLU A 214 6.16 -8.90 -18.67
CA GLU A 214 6.05 -8.20 -19.96
C GLU A 214 4.89 -7.21 -19.96
N THR A 215 3.70 -7.64 -19.56
CA THR A 215 2.52 -6.76 -19.47
C THR A 215 2.66 -5.74 -18.35
N ARG A 216 3.25 -6.11 -17.22
CA ARG A 216 3.59 -5.14 -16.17
C ARG A 216 4.55 -4.06 -16.69
N SER A 217 5.52 -4.46 -17.51
CA SER A 217 6.46 -3.52 -18.15
C SER A 217 5.76 -2.63 -19.16
N ALA A 218 4.79 -3.17 -19.92
CA ALA A 218 3.94 -2.35 -20.78
C ALA A 218 3.13 -1.33 -19.95
N TYR A 219 2.55 -1.72 -18.82
CA TYR A 219 1.83 -0.83 -17.90
C TYR A 219 2.74 0.31 -17.39
N HIS A 220 3.91 -0.01 -16.82
CA HIS A 220 4.78 0.98 -16.18
C HIS A 220 5.66 1.81 -17.13
N PHE A 221 6.18 1.20 -18.19
CA PHE A 221 7.23 1.80 -19.02
C PHE A 221 6.78 2.04 -20.46
N GLY A 222 5.86 1.22 -20.98
CA GLY A 222 5.29 1.42 -22.32
C GLY A 222 4.27 2.55 -22.34
N TYR A 223 3.20 2.41 -21.54
CA TYR A 223 2.13 3.40 -21.40
C TYR A 223 2.44 4.43 -20.32
N GLY A 224 3.20 4.04 -19.29
CA GLY A 224 3.65 4.97 -18.27
C GLY A 224 2.55 5.30 -17.23
N PRO A 225 2.89 6.12 -16.22
CA PRO A 225 2.00 6.44 -15.11
C PRO A 225 0.68 7.07 -15.54
N ARG A 226 0.61 7.72 -16.72
CA ARG A 226 -0.61 8.42 -17.15
C ARG A 226 -1.65 7.51 -17.81
N THR A 227 -1.21 6.58 -18.63
CA THR A 227 -2.10 5.76 -19.47
C THR A 227 -1.99 4.27 -19.16
N GLY A 228 -1.14 3.87 -18.21
CA GLY A 228 -1.04 2.48 -17.75
C GLY A 228 -2.39 1.90 -17.33
N GLN A 229 -3.29 2.71 -16.77
CA GLN A 229 -4.65 2.26 -16.42
C GLN A 229 -5.48 1.78 -17.62
N LEU A 230 -5.16 2.25 -18.84
CA LEU A 230 -5.73 1.69 -20.06
C LEU A 230 -5.39 0.21 -20.22
N VAL A 231 -4.15 -0.20 -19.88
CA VAL A 231 -3.71 -1.60 -19.92
C VAL A 231 -4.48 -2.41 -18.89
N ALA A 232 -4.60 -1.93 -17.65
CA ALA A 232 -5.35 -2.60 -16.60
C ALA A 232 -6.82 -2.84 -17.00
N ARG A 233 -7.50 -1.80 -17.49
CA ARG A 233 -8.87 -1.93 -18.02
C ARG A 233 -8.93 -2.84 -19.25
N ALA A 234 -7.97 -2.76 -20.17
CA ALA A 234 -7.96 -3.59 -21.38
C ALA A 234 -7.78 -5.08 -21.06
N VAL A 235 -6.99 -5.40 -20.05
CA VAL A 235 -6.83 -6.76 -19.54
C VAL A 235 -8.12 -7.22 -18.87
N PHE A 236 -8.71 -6.42 -17.98
CA PHE A 236 -9.96 -6.76 -17.33
C PHE A 236 -11.09 -7.00 -18.33
N ASP A 237 -11.25 -6.14 -19.33
CA ASP A 237 -12.29 -6.22 -20.34
C ASP A 237 -12.07 -7.35 -21.37
N SER A 238 -10.92 -8.03 -21.33
CA SER A 238 -10.65 -9.14 -22.24
C SER A 238 -11.68 -10.26 -22.06
N THR A 239 -12.07 -10.90 -23.16
CA THR A 239 -13.00 -12.04 -23.14
C THR A 239 -12.53 -13.14 -22.18
N TYR A 240 -11.21 -13.38 -22.11
CA TYR A 240 -10.62 -14.37 -21.23
C TYR A 240 -10.93 -14.10 -19.74
N ILE A 241 -10.78 -12.85 -19.31
CA ILE A 241 -11.06 -12.44 -17.92
C ILE A 241 -12.56 -12.39 -17.66
N GLN A 242 -13.33 -11.72 -18.53
CA GLN A 242 -14.77 -11.55 -18.33
C GLN A 242 -15.54 -12.89 -18.27
N GLN A 243 -15.09 -13.91 -19.00
CA GLN A 243 -15.68 -15.25 -18.89
C GLN A 243 -15.46 -15.92 -17.53
N ARG A 244 -14.41 -15.54 -16.78
CA ARG A 244 -13.99 -16.22 -15.54
C ARG A 244 -14.25 -15.41 -14.27
N TYR A 245 -14.29 -14.08 -14.39
CA TYR A 245 -14.54 -13.18 -13.28
C TYR A 245 -15.94 -13.42 -12.69
N VAL A 246 -16.04 -13.51 -11.36
CA VAL A 246 -17.31 -13.69 -10.64
C VAL A 246 -17.67 -12.44 -9.85
N SER A 247 -16.75 -12.02 -8.98
CA SER A 247 -16.98 -10.89 -8.07
C SER A 247 -15.66 -10.35 -7.53
N THR A 248 -15.76 -9.23 -6.81
CA THR A 248 -14.67 -8.67 -6.03
C THR A 248 -15.08 -8.49 -4.57
N VAL A 249 -14.17 -8.80 -3.66
CA VAL A 249 -14.35 -8.62 -2.20
C VAL A 249 -13.21 -7.75 -1.67
N VAL A 250 -13.56 -6.65 -1.03
CA VAL A 250 -12.63 -5.63 -0.54
C VAL A 250 -12.70 -5.55 0.97
N LEU A 251 -11.55 -5.71 1.63
CA LEU A 251 -11.40 -5.33 3.02
C LEU A 251 -11.24 -3.81 3.09
N ASN A 252 -12.26 -3.13 3.59
CA ASN A 252 -12.24 -1.69 3.74
C ASN A 252 -11.47 -1.32 4.99
N THR A 253 -10.57 -0.36 4.86
CA THR A 253 -9.65 0.10 5.88
C THR A 253 -9.65 1.62 5.95
N SER A 254 -9.21 2.11 7.09
CA SER A 254 -8.76 3.47 7.32
C SER A 254 -7.30 3.42 7.77
N PRO A 255 -6.65 4.59 7.91
CA PRO A 255 -5.35 4.68 8.58
C PRO A 255 -5.25 3.96 9.94
N GLU A 256 -6.37 3.77 10.63
CA GLU A 256 -6.45 3.20 11.99
C GLU A 256 -6.73 1.70 12.04
N GLY A 257 -7.12 1.08 10.93
CA GLY A 257 -7.42 -0.34 10.87
C GLY A 257 -8.52 -0.69 9.88
N VAL A 258 -9.04 -1.91 9.98
CA VAL A 258 -10.15 -2.39 9.16
C VAL A 258 -11.45 -1.78 9.69
N ILE A 259 -12.28 -1.25 8.79
CA ILE A 259 -13.53 -0.56 9.12
C ILE A 259 -14.77 -1.30 8.60
N ASP A 260 -14.67 -2.04 7.48
CA ASP A 260 -15.79 -2.82 6.93
C ASP A 260 -15.32 -3.83 5.85
N VAL A 261 -16.25 -4.55 5.25
CA VAL A 261 -16.08 -5.37 4.04
C VAL A 261 -17.12 -4.98 3.00
N ASP A 262 -16.69 -4.71 1.77
CA ASP A 262 -17.56 -4.47 0.61
C ASP A 262 -17.33 -5.53 -0.47
N ALA A 263 -18.34 -5.80 -1.28
CA ALA A 263 -18.26 -6.73 -2.39
C ALA A 263 -19.27 -6.39 -3.47
N ASP A 264 -18.95 -6.78 -4.70
CA ASP A 264 -19.84 -6.60 -5.84
C ASP A 264 -19.48 -7.56 -6.98
N ASN A 265 -20.47 -7.88 -7.81
CA ASN A 265 -20.25 -8.52 -9.11
C ASN A 265 -19.82 -7.50 -10.17
N ASP A 266 -20.08 -6.21 -9.95
CA ASP A 266 -19.68 -5.11 -10.82
C ASP A 266 -18.46 -4.39 -10.25
N LEU A 267 -17.30 -4.62 -10.87
CA LEU A 267 -16.02 -4.03 -10.47
C LEU A 267 -16.03 -2.49 -10.56
N GLU A 268 -16.68 -1.92 -11.58
CA GLU A 268 -16.71 -0.46 -11.78
C GLU A 268 -17.57 0.21 -10.70
N ARG A 269 -18.74 -0.38 -10.40
CA ARG A 269 -19.60 0.11 -9.32
C ARG A 269 -18.91 0.04 -7.96
N LEU A 270 -18.17 -1.04 -7.69
CA LEU A 270 -17.40 -1.20 -6.47
C LEU A 270 -16.21 -0.22 -6.40
N ASP A 271 -15.48 -0.04 -7.50
CA ASP A 271 -14.33 0.87 -7.58
C ASP A 271 -14.73 2.31 -7.24
N ARG A 272 -15.90 2.76 -7.71
CA ARG A 272 -16.43 4.09 -7.38
C ARG A 272 -16.73 4.26 -5.89
N ARG A 273 -17.30 3.24 -5.23
CA ARG A 273 -17.54 3.27 -3.78
C ARG A 273 -16.22 3.30 -3.01
N VAL A 274 -15.31 2.39 -3.34
CA VAL A 274 -13.98 2.30 -2.74
C VAL A 274 -13.19 3.58 -2.91
N ALA A 275 -13.19 4.19 -4.09
CA ALA A 275 -12.49 5.45 -4.34
C ALA A 275 -13.07 6.58 -3.47
N THR A 276 -14.40 6.65 -3.35
CA THR A 276 -15.08 7.65 -2.51
C THR A 276 -14.69 7.49 -1.04
N ASP A 277 -14.70 6.27 -0.52
CA ASP A 277 -14.30 5.97 0.86
C ASP A 277 -12.83 6.27 1.10
N ILE A 278 -11.95 5.95 0.14
CA ILE A 278 -10.54 6.28 0.24
C ILE A 278 -10.33 7.80 0.32
N PHE A 279 -10.99 8.59 -0.52
CA PHE A 279 -10.92 10.05 -0.42
C PHE A 279 -11.38 10.54 0.95
N ARG A 280 -12.49 10.02 1.46
CA ARG A 280 -13.00 10.39 2.78
C ARG A 280 -12.03 10.05 3.92
N ASN A 281 -11.41 8.88 3.86
CA ASN A 281 -10.61 8.34 4.97
C ASN A 281 -9.14 8.77 4.94
N TYR A 282 -8.61 9.17 3.78
CA TYR A 282 -7.18 9.45 3.62
C TYR A 282 -6.84 10.87 3.18
N ALA A 283 -7.80 11.65 2.65
CA ALA A 283 -7.55 12.99 2.10
C ALA A 283 -6.77 13.94 3.03
N THR A 284 -7.16 13.99 4.31
CA THR A 284 -6.51 14.88 5.29
C THR A 284 -5.08 14.45 5.55
N LEU A 285 -4.81 13.16 5.75
CA LEU A 285 -3.45 12.68 6.00
C LEU A 285 -2.55 12.86 4.77
N ILE A 286 -3.06 12.62 3.57
CA ILE A 286 -2.34 12.89 2.31
C ILE A 286 -1.91 14.36 2.28
N ARG A 287 -2.84 15.27 2.57
CA ARG A 287 -2.54 16.70 2.55
C ARG A 287 -1.59 17.10 3.68
N LEU A 288 -1.67 16.47 4.85
CA LEU A 288 -0.75 16.72 5.96
C LEU A 288 0.69 16.35 5.61
N MET A 289 0.93 15.29 4.81
CA MET A 289 2.28 14.94 4.39
C MET A 289 2.97 16.06 3.58
N SER A 290 2.21 16.89 2.87
CA SER A 290 2.75 18.08 2.17
C SER A 290 3.16 19.22 3.12
N GLU A 291 2.77 19.16 4.40
CA GLU A 291 3.20 20.11 5.44
C GLU A 291 4.48 19.65 6.16
N VAL A 292 4.96 18.43 5.93
CA VAL A 292 6.21 17.94 6.51
C VAL A 292 7.40 18.63 5.82
N LYS A 293 8.26 19.29 6.61
CA LYS A 293 9.42 20.07 6.15
C LYS A 293 10.71 19.60 6.79
N ASP A 294 11.80 19.67 6.02
CA ASP A 294 13.18 19.39 6.47
C ASP A 294 13.27 18.13 7.36
N VAL A 295 12.90 16.98 6.82
CA VAL A 295 12.67 15.74 7.57
C VAL A 295 13.72 14.68 7.28
N THR A 296 14.12 13.96 8.34
CA THR A 296 14.80 12.67 8.25
C THR A 296 13.76 11.55 8.23
N VAL A 297 13.83 10.70 7.22
CA VAL A 297 12.94 9.54 7.08
C VAL A 297 13.67 8.30 7.57
N VAL A 298 13.07 7.58 8.52
CA VAL A 298 13.61 6.33 9.07
C VAL A 298 12.79 5.16 8.57
N PHE A 299 13.41 4.22 7.86
CA PHE A 299 12.82 2.92 7.54
C PHE A 299 13.18 1.92 8.63
N ASP A 300 12.16 1.42 9.33
CA ASP A 300 12.33 0.55 10.49
C ASP A 300 11.26 -0.55 10.53
N GLY A 301 10.96 -1.17 9.38
CA GLY A 301 9.83 -2.10 9.25
C GLY A 301 9.89 -2.99 8.01
N HIS A 302 8.85 -3.80 7.79
CA HIS A 302 8.78 -4.77 6.68
C HIS A 302 8.37 -4.20 5.32
N GLY A 303 8.08 -2.90 5.26
CA GLY A 303 7.77 -2.26 4.00
C GLY A 303 8.99 -2.18 3.09
N SER A 304 8.78 -2.33 1.79
CA SER A 304 9.83 -2.08 0.80
C SER A 304 9.82 -0.62 0.39
N THR A 305 10.77 0.17 0.88
CA THR A 305 10.97 1.60 0.56
C THR A 305 9.68 2.39 0.40
N ILE A 306 9.24 2.61 -0.84
CA ILE A 306 8.06 3.37 -1.26
C ILE A 306 6.74 2.80 -0.72
N TYR A 307 6.74 1.52 -0.33
CA TYR A 307 5.61 0.80 0.27
C TYR A 307 5.77 0.58 1.79
N SER A 308 6.65 1.33 2.43
CA SER A 308 6.72 1.38 3.89
C SER A 308 5.62 2.26 4.44
N TYR A 309 5.04 1.89 5.58
CA TYR A 309 3.87 2.57 6.16
C TYR A 309 4.20 3.26 7.48
N ALA A 310 3.61 4.42 7.69
CA ALA A 310 3.59 5.16 8.95
C ALA A 310 2.15 5.63 9.19
N GLY A 311 1.53 5.20 10.29
CA GLY A 311 0.13 5.58 10.59
C GLY A 311 -0.85 5.20 9.48
N GLY A 312 -0.65 4.03 8.85
CA GLY A 312 -1.48 3.56 7.73
C GLY A 312 -1.28 4.32 6.40
N ILE A 313 -0.29 5.21 6.31
CA ILE A 313 0.05 5.96 5.09
C ILE A 313 1.37 5.43 4.50
N PRO A 314 1.40 5.07 3.21
CA PRO A 314 2.63 4.63 2.56
C PRO A 314 3.60 5.79 2.27
N PHE A 315 4.89 5.49 2.21
CA PHE A 315 5.95 6.48 2.01
C PHE A 315 5.85 7.24 0.69
N ASP A 316 5.29 6.64 -0.38
CA ASP A 316 5.01 7.38 -1.63
C ASP A 316 4.18 8.65 -1.41
N VAL A 317 3.24 8.64 -0.46
CA VAL A 317 2.42 9.82 -0.16
C VAL A 317 3.30 10.98 0.30
N LEU A 318 4.30 10.73 1.15
CA LEU A 318 5.28 11.76 1.56
C LEU A 318 6.26 12.08 0.43
N TYR A 319 6.77 11.07 -0.27
CA TYR A 319 7.76 11.25 -1.33
C TYR A 319 7.23 12.11 -2.49
N TYR A 320 5.94 12.00 -2.81
CA TYR A 320 5.28 12.79 -3.85
C TYR A 320 4.48 14.00 -3.31
N ALA A 321 4.63 14.34 -2.02
CA ALA A 321 3.85 15.38 -1.36
C ALA A 321 4.14 16.81 -1.86
N ASN A 322 5.16 17.00 -2.69
CA ASN A 322 5.50 18.29 -3.30
C ASN A 322 4.50 18.78 -4.36
N ALA A 323 3.61 17.90 -4.82
CA ALA A 323 2.53 18.25 -5.73
C ALA A 323 1.20 17.70 -5.21
N ASP A 324 0.11 18.42 -5.49
CA ASP A 324 -1.23 17.85 -5.38
C ASP A 324 -1.45 16.93 -6.60
N TRP A 325 -1.11 15.66 -6.43
CA TRP A 325 -1.25 14.64 -7.48
C TRP A 325 -2.67 14.10 -7.63
N LEU A 326 -3.58 14.49 -6.74
CA LEU A 326 -5.00 14.18 -6.82
C LEU A 326 -5.77 15.23 -7.64
N ASP A 327 -5.27 16.46 -7.73
CA ASP A 327 -5.82 17.49 -8.60
C ASP A 327 -5.47 17.23 -10.08
N LEU A 328 -6.46 16.80 -10.86
CA LEU A 328 -6.29 16.50 -12.29
C LEU A 328 -5.96 17.72 -13.15
N ASP A 329 -6.14 18.94 -12.65
CA ASP A 329 -5.79 20.18 -13.36
C ASP A 329 -4.33 20.60 -13.10
N ASN A 330 -3.61 19.91 -12.20
CA ASN A 330 -2.29 20.35 -11.76
C ASN A 330 -1.26 20.26 -12.92
N PRO A 331 -0.66 21.38 -13.37
CA PRO A 331 0.32 21.41 -14.45
C PRO A 331 1.54 20.48 -14.24
N ALA A 332 1.94 20.24 -12.99
CA ALA A 332 3.03 19.31 -12.65
C ALA A 332 2.76 17.88 -13.17
N LEU A 333 1.49 17.53 -13.39
CA LEU A 333 1.08 16.25 -13.96
C LEU A 333 1.32 16.16 -15.47
N TYR A 334 1.47 17.28 -16.17
CA TYR A 334 1.67 17.39 -17.62
C TYR A 334 3.14 17.47 -18.05
N ALA A 335 4.08 17.41 -17.10
CA ALA A 335 5.52 17.68 -17.30
C ALA A 335 6.25 16.83 -18.37
N ALA A 336 5.64 15.75 -18.86
CA ALA A 336 6.20 14.96 -19.97
C ALA A 336 6.06 15.66 -21.33
N LEU A 337 5.26 16.73 -21.41
CA LEU A 337 5.09 17.59 -22.59
C LEU A 337 5.87 18.91 -22.45
N LEU A 338 6.62 19.09 -21.36
CA LEU A 338 7.33 20.33 -21.11
C LEU A 338 8.73 20.29 -21.75
N PRO A 339 9.08 21.28 -22.58
CA PRO A 339 10.43 21.43 -23.12
C PRO A 339 11.49 21.38 -22.01
N GLU A 340 12.69 20.87 -22.33
CA GLU A 340 13.85 20.81 -21.43
C GLU A 340 14.07 22.10 -20.63
N SER A 341 13.84 23.25 -21.28
CA SER A 341 13.96 24.60 -20.72
C SER A 341 12.96 24.91 -19.59
N MET A 342 11.81 24.24 -19.54
CA MET A 342 10.81 24.37 -18.48
C MET A 342 11.01 23.34 -17.36
N ARG A 343 11.73 22.23 -17.61
CA ARG A 343 12.07 21.23 -16.57
C ARG A 343 12.99 21.81 -15.50
N GLY A 344 13.85 22.78 -15.86
CA GLY A 344 14.68 23.51 -14.89
C GLY A 344 13.91 24.50 -14.01
N LEU A 345 12.71 24.93 -14.44
CA LEU A 345 11.83 25.84 -13.69
C LEU A 345 10.79 25.10 -12.83
N ILE A 346 10.43 23.87 -13.21
CA ILE A 346 9.36 23.07 -12.58
C ILE A 346 9.94 21.88 -11.78
N GLY A 347 11.27 21.76 -11.72
CA GLY A 347 11.96 20.62 -11.15
C GLY A 347 12.04 19.50 -12.20
N GLN A 348 13.26 19.01 -12.42
CA GLN A 348 13.45 17.82 -13.25
C GLN A 348 12.79 16.63 -12.55
N TYR A 349 12.18 15.76 -13.36
CA TYR A 349 11.61 14.46 -13.00
C TYR A 349 10.12 14.45 -12.58
N MET A 350 9.47 13.41 -13.09
CA MET A 350 8.08 13.03 -12.85
C MET A 350 7.70 13.26 -11.39
N MET A 351 6.73 14.14 -11.10
CA MET A 351 6.29 14.39 -9.72
C MET A 351 7.51 14.55 -8.78
N GLY A 352 8.26 15.64 -8.95
CA GLY A 352 9.62 15.77 -8.41
C GLY A 352 9.77 15.30 -6.95
N GLU A 353 10.93 14.71 -6.68
CA GLU A 353 11.41 14.30 -5.35
C GLU A 353 10.98 15.31 -4.27
N ASN A 354 10.47 14.81 -3.14
CA ASN A 354 10.16 15.69 -2.02
C ASN A 354 11.45 16.28 -1.44
N ALA A 355 11.81 17.49 -1.89
CA ALA A 355 12.96 18.25 -1.42
C ALA A 355 12.98 18.54 0.10
N ASN A 356 11.87 18.29 0.80
CA ASN A 356 11.83 18.34 2.26
C ASN A 356 12.44 17.10 2.91
N ILE A 357 12.62 16.00 2.19
CA ILE A 357 13.35 14.83 2.68
C ILE A 357 14.84 15.13 2.55
N LYS A 358 15.53 15.23 3.68
CA LYS A 358 16.94 15.65 3.73
C LYS A 358 17.90 14.51 3.95
N ALA A 359 17.44 13.43 4.56
CA ALA A 359 18.23 12.24 4.81
C ALA A 359 17.33 11.01 5.00
N TYR A 360 17.88 9.85 4.65
CA TYR A 360 17.30 8.54 4.94
C TYR A 360 18.13 7.79 5.97
N VAL A 361 17.46 7.13 6.90
CA VAL A 361 18.08 6.13 7.79
C VAL A 361 17.37 4.80 7.57
N ILE A 362 18.13 3.79 7.16
CA ILE A 362 17.62 2.43 6.97
C ILE A 362 18.08 1.60 8.17
N ASN A 363 17.18 1.45 9.14
CA ASN A 363 17.36 0.48 10.21
C ASN A 363 17.03 -0.93 9.72
N TYR A 364 15.87 -1.04 9.07
CA TYR A 364 15.46 -2.21 8.32
C TYR A 364 14.34 -1.86 7.35
N MET A 365 14.40 -2.45 6.16
CA MET A 365 13.34 -2.44 5.17
C MET A 365 13.43 -3.71 4.33
N ALA A 366 12.30 -4.16 3.78
CA ALA A 366 12.31 -5.25 2.82
C ALA A 366 12.82 -4.76 1.45
N GLY A 367 13.43 -5.67 0.70
CA GLY A 367 13.82 -5.48 -0.70
C GLY A 367 12.70 -5.77 -1.70
N GLY A 368 13.07 -6.05 -2.95
CA GLY A 368 12.17 -6.60 -3.99
C GLY A 368 11.36 -5.59 -4.80
N VAL A 369 11.59 -4.29 -4.60
CA VAL A 369 11.06 -3.19 -5.43
C VAL A 369 12.21 -2.27 -5.81
N PRO A 370 12.44 -1.94 -7.08
CA PRO A 370 13.52 -1.01 -7.44
C PRO A 370 13.34 0.33 -6.73
N TYR A 371 14.35 0.78 -6.00
CA TYR A 371 14.25 1.99 -5.16
C TYR A 371 15.47 2.90 -5.19
N MET A 372 16.52 2.52 -5.91
CA MET A 372 17.76 3.28 -5.97
C MET A 372 17.60 4.71 -6.50
N TYR A 373 16.57 4.96 -7.31
CA TYR A 373 16.22 6.30 -7.76
C TYR A 373 15.77 7.21 -6.61
N LEU A 374 15.20 6.66 -5.52
CA LEU A 374 14.74 7.41 -4.35
C LEU A 374 15.90 7.91 -3.49
N LEU A 375 16.98 7.12 -3.42
CA LEU A 375 18.14 7.41 -2.57
C LEU A 375 19.14 8.33 -3.25
N ARG A 376 19.06 8.47 -4.57
CA ARG A 376 20.05 9.20 -5.36
C ARG A 376 20.03 10.68 -4.99
N GLY A 377 21.15 11.20 -4.51
CA GLY A 377 21.28 12.62 -4.16
C GLY A 377 20.75 12.98 -2.77
N VAL A 378 20.20 12.02 -2.03
CA VAL A 378 19.79 12.20 -0.63
C VAL A 378 20.74 11.40 0.28
N PRO A 379 21.42 12.05 1.23
CA PRO A 379 22.26 11.36 2.21
C PRO A 379 21.52 10.19 2.87
N THR A 380 22.11 9.00 2.80
CA THR A 380 21.49 7.76 3.26
C THR A 380 22.43 7.00 4.19
N MET A 381 21.93 6.62 5.36
CA MET A 381 22.65 5.83 6.35
C MET A 381 21.99 4.46 6.51
N VAL A 382 22.79 3.41 6.71
CA VAL A 382 22.35 2.05 7.06
C VAL A 382 22.94 1.70 8.42
N THR A 383 22.10 1.27 9.36
CA THR A 383 22.49 1.19 10.78
C THR A 383 23.32 -0.04 11.12
N SER A 384 23.48 -0.99 10.19
CA SER A 384 24.15 -2.26 10.42
C SER A 384 24.83 -2.77 9.15
N PRO A 385 26.10 -3.25 9.23
CA PRO A 385 26.76 -3.94 8.13
C PRO A 385 25.95 -5.13 7.62
N LYS A 386 25.26 -5.84 8.52
CA LYS A 386 24.45 -7.00 8.15
C LYS A 386 23.21 -6.62 7.34
N VAL A 387 22.59 -5.50 7.67
CA VAL A 387 21.48 -4.93 6.88
C VAL A 387 22.01 -4.44 5.54
N MET A 388 23.17 -3.80 5.50
CA MET A 388 23.81 -3.43 4.23
C MET A 388 24.08 -4.65 3.34
N ASP A 389 24.59 -5.76 3.89
CA ASP A 389 24.81 -7.00 3.14
C ASP A 389 23.52 -7.54 2.52
N TRP A 390 22.41 -7.47 3.27
CA TRP A 390 21.09 -7.88 2.79
C TRP A 390 20.61 -7.03 1.62
N LEU A 391 20.72 -5.71 1.75
CA LEU A 391 20.34 -4.78 0.70
C LEU A 391 21.26 -4.94 -0.52
N ALA A 392 22.57 -5.08 -0.35
CA ALA A 392 23.51 -5.26 -1.45
C ALA A 392 23.27 -6.55 -2.27
N GLN A 393 22.61 -7.55 -1.66
CA GLN A 393 22.22 -8.80 -2.34
C GLN A 393 20.86 -8.72 -3.03
N ASP A 394 20.05 -7.69 -2.76
CA ASP A 394 18.78 -7.49 -3.46
C ASP A 394 19.03 -6.92 -4.87
N PRO A 395 18.58 -7.59 -5.95
CA PRO A 395 18.71 -7.05 -7.31
C PRO A 395 18.02 -5.69 -7.50
N SER A 396 17.06 -5.35 -6.65
CA SER A 396 16.32 -4.08 -6.66
C SER A 396 17.10 -2.91 -6.06
N ALA A 397 18.17 -3.22 -5.33
CA ALA A 397 19.04 -2.30 -4.61
C ALA A 397 20.41 -2.13 -5.27
N CYS A 398 20.50 -2.42 -6.57
CA CYS A 398 21.76 -2.41 -7.31
C CYS A 398 22.52 -1.10 -7.06
N TRP A 399 23.78 -1.22 -6.61
CA TRP A 399 24.68 -0.10 -6.26
C TRP A 399 24.38 0.63 -4.94
N ILE A 400 23.56 0.09 -4.03
CA ILE A 400 23.32 0.72 -2.71
C ILE A 400 24.61 1.01 -1.94
N VAL A 401 25.61 0.13 -2.06
CA VAL A 401 26.95 0.28 -1.45
C VAL A 401 27.71 1.53 -1.90
N ASN A 402 27.30 2.15 -3.03
CA ASN A 402 27.94 3.35 -3.56
C ASN A 402 27.26 4.65 -3.12
N VAL A 403 26.06 4.57 -2.52
CA VAL A 403 25.23 5.75 -2.20
C VAL A 403 24.85 5.86 -0.73
N ALA A 404 25.06 4.81 0.06
CA ALA A 404 24.71 4.77 1.47
C ALA A 404 25.93 4.47 2.35
N GLU A 405 25.99 5.12 3.51
CA GLU A 405 27.03 4.96 4.53
C GLU A 405 26.55 3.98 5.61
N VAL A 406 27.41 3.07 6.06
CA VAL A 406 27.11 2.22 7.22
C VAL A 406 27.57 2.94 8.50
N THR A 407 26.66 3.10 9.46
CA THR A 407 26.91 3.78 10.74
C THR A 407 27.00 2.79 11.91
N ASP A 408 27.40 3.27 13.08
CA ASP A 408 27.47 2.46 14.31
C ASP A 408 26.11 2.45 15.04
N GLY A 409 25.13 1.78 14.42
CA GLY A 409 23.79 1.64 14.97
C GLY A 409 22.86 2.81 14.66
N LEU A 410 21.63 2.69 15.19
CA LEU A 410 20.51 3.56 14.85
C LEU A 410 20.64 4.98 15.43
N ALA A 411 21.10 5.12 16.67
CA ALA A 411 21.20 6.43 17.32
C ALA A 411 22.20 7.35 16.61
N ASP A 412 23.38 6.84 16.25
CA ASP A 412 24.39 7.58 15.47
C ASP A 412 23.86 7.96 14.08
N ALA A 413 23.18 7.03 13.39
CA ALA A 413 22.57 7.29 12.09
C ALA A 413 21.58 8.46 12.13
N VAL A 414 20.65 8.44 13.08
CA VAL A 414 19.61 9.46 13.24
C VAL A 414 20.22 10.81 13.61
N GLN A 415 21.17 10.85 14.54
CA GLN A 415 21.85 12.11 14.92
C GLN A 415 22.58 12.75 13.74
N ARG A 416 23.31 11.96 12.94
CA ARG A 416 23.98 12.45 11.72
C ARG A 416 22.98 12.94 10.68
N ALA A 417 21.91 12.19 10.47
CA ALA A 417 20.86 12.55 9.52
C ALA A 417 20.17 13.88 9.92
N MET A 418 19.88 14.09 11.19
CA MET A 418 19.35 15.36 11.72
C MET A 418 20.33 16.52 11.55
N ALA A 419 21.63 16.29 11.80
CA ALA A 419 22.66 17.30 11.59
C ALA A 419 22.76 17.73 10.11
N ILE A 420 22.67 16.77 9.18
CA ILE A 420 22.62 17.03 7.74
C ILE A 420 21.33 17.76 7.34
N ALA A 421 20.19 17.36 7.91
CA ALA A 421 18.90 17.99 7.67
C ALA A 421 18.81 19.41 8.24
N ASN A 422 19.71 19.77 9.17
CA ASN A 422 19.64 20.97 9.99
C ASN A 422 18.25 21.14 10.63
N SER A 423 17.72 20.02 11.13
CA SER A 423 16.35 19.89 11.63
C SER A 423 16.25 18.66 12.53
N ASP A 424 15.36 18.72 13.50
CA ASP A 424 15.01 17.62 14.39
C ASP A 424 13.75 16.87 13.96
N ASN A 425 13.17 17.21 12.81
CA ASN A 425 12.01 16.52 12.27
C ASN A 425 12.39 15.11 11.82
N VAL A 426 11.80 14.10 12.47
CA VAL A 426 11.97 12.68 12.12
C VAL A 426 10.60 12.08 11.92
N ILE A 427 10.44 11.27 10.86
CA ILE A 427 9.28 10.39 10.66
C ILE A 427 9.75 8.96 10.43
N VAL A 428 9.12 8.02 11.12
CA VAL A 428 9.48 6.61 11.10
C VAL A 428 8.41 5.81 10.36
N TYR A 429 8.85 5.05 9.36
CA TYR A 429 8.07 4.06 8.64
C TYR A 429 8.38 2.67 9.16
N ASP A 430 7.71 2.29 10.24
CA ASP A 430 7.87 1.00 10.94
C ASP A 430 6.69 0.04 10.71
N GLY A 431 5.68 0.49 9.97
CA GLY A 431 4.48 -0.26 9.67
C GLY A 431 3.39 -0.17 10.73
N LEU A 432 3.48 0.72 11.73
CA LEU A 432 2.43 0.88 12.75
C LEU A 432 1.15 1.50 12.14
N PRO A 433 0.02 0.80 12.09
CA PRO A 433 -1.26 1.42 11.75
C PRO A 433 -1.79 2.23 12.94
N GLY A 434 -2.65 3.21 12.70
CA GLY A 434 -3.32 4.01 13.74
C GLY A 434 -2.47 5.03 14.50
N ALA A 435 -1.15 4.97 14.41
CA ALA A 435 -0.27 6.01 14.92
C ALA A 435 1.03 6.11 14.10
N MET A 436 1.66 7.27 14.15
CA MET A 436 2.99 7.50 13.58
C MET A 436 4.02 7.62 14.70
N HIS A 437 5.21 7.06 14.50
CA HIS A 437 6.38 7.43 15.28
C HIS A 437 7.08 8.61 14.60
N VAL A 438 7.18 9.71 15.32
CA VAL A 438 7.72 10.99 14.83
C VAL A 438 8.52 11.67 15.94
N SER A 439 9.39 12.62 15.61
CA SER A 439 9.96 13.49 16.64
C SER A 439 8.89 14.37 17.30
N GLU A 440 9.12 14.76 18.55
CA GLU A 440 8.21 15.64 19.30
C GLU A 440 7.88 16.94 18.53
N SER A 441 8.91 17.60 17.99
CA SER A 441 8.77 18.82 17.17
C SER A 441 7.88 18.61 15.93
N LEU A 442 8.04 17.47 15.24
CA LEU A 442 7.19 17.15 14.08
C LEU A 442 5.74 16.86 14.52
N ALA A 443 5.55 16.17 15.65
CA ALA A 443 4.20 15.90 16.17
C ALA A 443 3.46 17.20 16.50
N GLU A 444 4.11 18.14 17.17
CA GLU A 444 3.55 19.46 17.46
C GLU A 444 3.27 20.25 16.19
N ALA A 445 4.17 20.22 15.21
CA ALA A 445 3.99 20.87 13.93
C ALA A 445 2.74 20.36 13.20
N LEU A 446 2.57 19.03 13.12
CA LEU A 446 1.41 18.39 12.50
C LEU A 446 0.10 18.74 13.23
N ARG A 447 0.06 18.68 14.56
CA ARG A 447 -1.10 19.09 15.36
C ARG A 447 -1.48 20.55 15.11
N ARG A 448 -0.50 21.44 15.04
CA ARG A 448 -0.70 22.87 14.81
C ARG A 448 -1.29 23.16 13.43
N VAL A 449 -0.87 22.44 12.39
CA VAL A 449 -1.36 22.67 11.01
C VAL A 449 -2.65 21.91 10.70
N ALA A 450 -2.97 20.85 11.45
CA ALA A 450 -4.13 19.98 11.17
C ALA A 450 -5.46 20.75 11.02
N PRO A 451 -5.86 21.68 11.92
CA PRO A 451 -7.12 22.42 11.75
C PRO A 451 -7.24 23.15 10.41
N ARG A 452 -6.15 23.79 9.96
CA ARG A 452 -6.11 24.49 8.67
C ARG A 452 -6.19 23.52 7.49
N VAL A 453 -5.50 22.38 7.58
CA VAL A 453 -5.52 21.35 6.53
C VAL A 453 -6.90 20.72 6.42
N ILE A 454 -7.56 20.43 7.54
CA ILE A 454 -8.93 19.90 7.57
C ILE A 454 -9.88 20.85 6.83
N GLU A 455 -9.80 22.15 7.11
CA GLU A 455 -10.64 23.14 6.44
C GLU A 455 -10.37 23.23 4.92
N ASP A 456 -9.09 23.22 4.51
CA ASP A 456 -8.68 23.22 3.10
C ASP A 456 -9.19 21.96 2.36
N VAL A 457 -9.07 20.80 3.00
CA VAL A 457 -9.56 19.54 2.43
C VAL A 457 -11.08 19.55 2.30
N GLU A 458 -11.80 19.87 3.36
CA GLU A 458 -13.27 19.85 3.40
C GLU A 458 -13.88 20.83 2.40
N LYS A 459 -13.37 22.07 2.35
CA LYS A 459 -13.99 23.15 1.58
C LYS A 459 -13.50 23.28 0.15
N VAL A 460 -12.29 22.82 -0.15
CA VAL A 460 -11.64 23.06 -1.44
C VAL A 460 -11.26 21.77 -2.13
N ARG A 461 -10.42 20.94 -1.50
CA ARG A 461 -9.79 19.82 -2.21
C ARG A 461 -10.70 18.64 -2.41
N LEU A 462 -11.32 18.13 -1.35
CA LEU A 462 -12.18 16.94 -1.41
C LEU A 462 -13.33 17.14 -2.42
N PRO A 463 -14.09 18.26 -2.42
CA PRO A 463 -15.11 18.50 -3.44
C PRO A 463 -14.53 18.49 -4.87
N LYS A 464 -13.36 19.13 -5.07
CA LYS A 464 -12.70 19.18 -6.38
C LYS A 464 -12.26 17.78 -6.84
N TRP A 465 -11.57 17.03 -5.99
CA TRP A 465 -11.04 15.71 -6.32
C TRP A 465 -12.15 14.71 -6.65
N LEU A 466 -13.26 14.75 -5.92
CA LEU A 466 -14.43 13.91 -6.20
C LEU A 466 -15.09 14.31 -7.53
N ALA A 467 -15.33 15.61 -7.76
CA ALA A 467 -15.96 16.10 -8.99
C ALA A 467 -15.13 15.78 -10.25
N GLN A 468 -13.80 15.91 -10.18
CA GLN A 468 -12.89 15.55 -11.27
C GLN A 468 -12.96 14.08 -11.69
N ARG A 469 -13.53 13.22 -10.85
CA ARG A 469 -13.68 11.76 -11.09
C ARG A 469 -15.13 11.33 -11.19
N ASP A 470 -16.05 12.30 -11.26
CA ASP A 470 -17.49 12.03 -11.24
C ASP A 470 -17.93 11.20 -10.02
N LEU A 471 -17.27 11.36 -8.87
CA LEU A 471 -17.62 10.62 -7.64
C LEU A 471 -18.69 11.36 -6.83
N PRO A 472 -19.52 10.64 -6.05
CA PRO A 472 -20.47 11.24 -5.13
C PRO A 472 -19.79 12.24 -4.18
N THR A 473 -20.47 13.35 -3.92
CA THR A 473 -20.01 14.31 -2.91
C THR A 473 -20.13 13.68 -1.53
N VAL A 474 -19.05 13.74 -0.75
CA VAL A 474 -19.00 13.34 0.66
C VAL A 474 -18.34 14.43 1.48
N SER A 475 -18.69 14.52 2.77
CA SER A 475 -18.02 15.36 3.75
C SER A 475 -17.17 14.48 4.68
N LEU A 476 -16.07 15.03 5.19
CA LEU A 476 -15.26 14.36 6.21
C LEU A 476 -16.12 14.03 7.44
N THR A 477 -16.95 14.99 7.87
CA THR A 477 -17.64 14.97 9.17
C THR A 477 -19.08 14.44 9.14
N SER A 478 -19.69 14.29 7.96
CA SER A 478 -21.07 13.78 7.88
C SER A 478 -21.09 12.24 7.95
N THR A 479 -21.53 11.66 9.05
CA THR A 479 -21.95 10.25 9.08
C THR A 479 -23.22 10.10 8.24
N THR A 480 -23.06 9.77 6.96
CA THR A 480 -24.12 9.19 6.13
C THR A 480 -23.97 7.69 6.12
#